data_AF-A0A3L7JDS7-F1
#
_entry.id   AF-A0A3L7JDS7-F1
#
_cell.length_a   1.000
_cell.length_b   1.000
_cell.length_c   1.000
_cell.angle_alpha   90.00
_cell.angle_beta   90.00
_cell.angle_gamma   90.00
#
_symmetry.space_group_name_H-M   'P 1'
#
loop_
_entity.id
_entity.type
_entity.pdbx_description
1 polymer ?
#
loop_
_entity_poly.entity_id
_entity_poly.type
_entity_poly.pdbx_seq_one_letter_code
_entity_poly.pdbx_strand_id
1 'polypeptide(L)'
;MATRTHCSIGKAQLKVIGLNPEIINLESEARLPGAPTWRGMDYQATGMGERRILIRARTAPHLVGGLDALDWLFVHQERQEAVNFLRLGTNYMARRIGTVGVRFVGVEETKLHPLDGRGRIVEVEIDLVVLGGRAR
;
A
#
# COMPACT_ATOMS: atom_id res chain seq x y z
N MET A 1 10.25 -17.50 17.50
CA MET A 1 8.82 -17.38 17.11
C MET A 1 8.80 -16.74 15.73
N ALA A 2 8.38 -17.48 14.69
CA ALA A 2 8.46 -16.96 13.31
C ALA A 2 7.48 -15.81 13.11
N THR A 3 8.00 -14.61 12.84
CA THR A 3 7.16 -13.43 12.60
C THR A 3 6.34 -13.60 11.33
N ARG A 4 5.02 -13.43 11.43
CA ARG A 4 4.11 -13.57 10.29
C ARG A 4 4.13 -12.30 9.44
N THR A 5 4.32 -12.47 8.13
CA THR A 5 4.13 -11.43 7.13
C THR A 5 2.65 -11.22 6.89
N HIS A 6 2.16 -10.01 7.12
CA HIS A 6 0.75 -9.66 6.91
C HIS A 6 0.43 -9.37 5.45
N CYS A 7 1.37 -8.72 4.76
CA CYS A 7 1.27 -8.44 3.34
C CYS A 7 2.65 -8.28 2.71
N SER A 8 2.74 -8.48 1.40
CA SER A 8 3.97 -8.24 0.65
C SER A 8 3.68 -7.49 -0.63
N ILE A 9 4.54 -6.52 -0.93
CA ILE A 9 4.53 -5.70 -2.14
C ILE A 9 5.80 -6.05 -2.90
N GLY A 10 5.69 -6.97 -3.86
CA GLY A 10 6.88 -7.55 -4.50
C GLY A 10 7.83 -8.18 -3.47
N LYS A 11 9.05 -7.61 -3.37
CA LYS A 11 10.07 -8.03 -2.39
C LYS A 11 9.92 -7.40 -1.01
N ALA A 12 9.15 -6.32 -0.86
CA ALA A 12 8.91 -5.69 0.43
C ALA A 12 7.94 -6.54 1.25
N GLN A 13 8.39 -7.04 2.40
CA GLN A 13 7.58 -7.86 3.30
C GLN A 13 7.17 -7.04 4.53
N LEU A 14 5.87 -6.75 4.65
CA LEU A 14 5.28 -6.05 5.79
C LEU A 14 4.90 -7.08 6.87
N LYS A 15 5.47 -6.93 8.07
CA LYS A 15 5.46 -7.92 9.16
C LYS A 15 5.11 -7.23 10.47
N VAL A 16 4.53 -7.99 11.42
CA VAL A 16 4.29 -7.50 12.81
C VAL A 16 5.58 -6.97 13.43
N ILE A 17 6.66 -7.73 13.29
CA ILE A 17 8.01 -7.39 13.76
C ILE A 17 8.74 -6.85 12.53
N GLY A 18 8.90 -5.52 12.47
CA GLY A 18 9.45 -4.78 11.33
C GLY A 18 8.51 -3.63 10.94
N LEU A 19 8.12 -3.57 9.67
CA LEU A 19 7.15 -2.60 9.15
C LEU A 19 5.72 -3.14 9.32
N ASN A 20 5.06 -2.70 10.40
CA ASN A 20 3.77 -3.23 10.82
C ASN A 20 2.62 -2.45 10.13
N PRO A 21 1.81 -3.06 9.27
CA PRO A 21 0.65 -2.40 8.66
C PRO A 21 -0.48 -2.25 9.68
N GLU A 22 -0.83 -1.02 10.02
CA GLU A 22 -1.91 -0.70 10.97
C GLU A 22 -3.26 -0.51 10.24
N ILE A 23 -3.23 0.10 9.06
CA ILE A 23 -4.45 0.43 8.29
C ILE A 23 -4.22 0.06 6.82
N ILE A 24 -5.22 -0.58 6.21
CA ILE A 24 -5.27 -0.85 4.76
C ILE A 24 -6.61 -0.33 4.23
N ASN A 25 -6.56 0.77 3.52
CA ASN A 25 -7.73 1.39 2.87
C ASN A 25 -7.73 1.05 1.39
N LEU A 26 -8.93 0.82 0.84
CA LEU A 26 -9.12 0.55 -0.57
C LEU A 26 -10.06 1.61 -1.14
N GLU A 27 -9.57 2.35 -2.13
CA GLU A 27 -10.31 3.39 -2.82
C GLU A 27 -10.50 2.97 -4.28
N SER A 28 -11.69 3.21 -4.81
CA SER A 28 -11.98 2.94 -6.21
C SER A 28 -12.91 4.00 -6.75
N GLU A 29 -12.54 4.57 -7.87
CA GLU A 29 -13.36 5.56 -8.57
C GLU A 29 -14.12 4.91 -9.73
N ALA A 30 -15.36 5.33 -9.97
CA ALA A 30 -16.14 4.96 -11.15
C ALA A 30 -16.52 6.23 -11.91
N ARG A 31 -16.37 6.20 -13.24
CA ARG A 31 -16.70 7.34 -14.10
C ARG A 31 -18.12 7.19 -14.63
N LEU A 32 -19.02 7.99 -14.07
CA LEU A 32 -20.44 8.04 -14.39
C LEU A 32 -20.83 9.47 -14.81
N PRO A 33 -20.43 9.94 -16.00
CA PRO A 33 -20.88 11.24 -16.50
C PRO A 33 -22.41 11.27 -16.59
N GLY A 34 -23.00 12.34 -16.03
CA GLY A 34 -24.42 12.62 -16.10
C GLY A 34 -24.73 13.62 -17.20
N ALA A 35 -25.78 13.34 -17.99
CA ALA A 35 -26.36 14.27 -18.95
C ALA A 35 -27.77 14.67 -18.47
N PRO A 36 -28.08 15.96 -18.31
CA PRO A 36 -29.42 16.40 -17.99
C PRO A 36 -30.35 16.16 -19.19
N THR A 37 -31.48 15.50 -18.96
CA THR A 37 -32.53 15.23 -19.95
C THR A 37 -33.87 15.78 -19.45
N TRP A 38 -34.86 15.88 -20.33
CA TRP A 38 -36.22 16.29 -19.96
C TRP A 38 -36.90 15.39 -18.92
N ARG A 39 -36.40 14.16 -18.72
CA ARG A 39 -36.91 13.20 -17.72
C ARG A 39 -36.07 13.15 -16.43
N GLY A 40 -35.01 13.95 -16.33
CA GLY A 40 -34.08 13.96 -15.19
C GLY A 40 -32.62 13.76 -15.61
N MET A 41 -31.77 13.40 -14.66
CA MET A 41 -30.35 13.09 -14.92
C MET A 41 -30.20 11.67 -15.46
N ASP A 42 -29.61 11.54 -16.65
CA ASP A 42 -29.23 10.26 -17.21
C ASP A 42 -27.72 10.03 -17.00
N TYR A 43 -27.33 8.86 -16.50
CA TYR A 43 -25.94 8.56 -16.18
C TYR A 43 -25.43 7.43 -17.06
N GLN A 44 -24.32 7.67 -17.76
CA GLN A 44 -23.70 6.68 -18.63
C GLN A 44 -22.44 6.11 -17.99
N ALA A 45 -22.33 4.78 -17.90
CA ALA A 45 -21.11 4.13 -17.46
C ALA A 45 -20.03 4.20 -18.55
N THR A 46 -18.99 5.03 -18.33
CA THR A 46 -17.89 5.21 -19.30
C THR A 46 -16.62 4.46 -18.91
N GLY A 47 -16.55 3.93 -17.69
CA GLY A 47 -15.47 3.05 -17.25
C GLY A 47 -15.19 3.15 -15.75
N MET A 48 -14.25 2.33 -15.29
CA MET A 48 -13.69 2.47 -13.95
C MET A 48 -12.58 3.52 -13.98
N GLY A 49 -12.54 4.36 -12.97
CA GLY A 49 -11.43 5.26 -12.69
C GLY A 49 -10.28 4.52 -12.00
N GLU A 50 -9.43 5.28 -11.33
CA GLU A 50 -8.27 4.71 -10.65
C GLU A 50 -8.70 3.90 -9.42
N ARG A 51 -8.01 2.78 -9.19
CA ARG A 51 -8.15 2.00 -7.95
C ARG A 51 -6.85 2.10 -7.16
N ARG A 52 -6.97 2.58 -5.92
CA ARG A 52 -5.85 2.86 -5.02
C ARG A 52 -5.94 2.00 -3.77
N ILE A 53 -4.79 1.63 -3.25
CA ILE A 53 -4.67 0.93 -1.97
C ILE A 53 -3.69 1.73 -1.12
N LEU A 54 -4.21 2.29 -0.02
CA LEU A 54 -3.43 3.08 0.92
C LEU A 54 -3.10 2.19 2.12
N ILE A 55 -1.83 2.08 2.44
CA ILE A 55 -1.34 1.29 3.57
C ILE A 55 -0.60 2.23 4.50
N ARG A 56 -1.06 2.30 5.75
CA ARG A 56 -0.31 2.97 6.82
C ARG A 56 0.36 1.92 7.66
N ALA A 57 1.67 2.07 7.81
CA ALA A 57 2.48 1.19 8.60
C ALA A 57 3.33 1.98 9.60
N ARG A 58 3.64 1.36 10.73
CA ARG A 58 4.53 1.92 11.74
C ARG A 58 5.67 0.95 12.01
N THR A 59 6.84 1.48 12.25
CA THR A 59 8.00 0.69 12.70
C THR A 59 8.78 1.43 13.78
N ALA A 60 9.53 0.66 14.56
CA ALA A 60 10.47 1.15 15.55
C ALA A 60 11.87 0.58 15.21
N PRO A 61 12.66 1.28 14.38
CA PRO A 61 13.87 0.72 13.78
C PRO A 61 14.88 0.19 14.79
N HIS A 62 15.00 0.88 15.92
CA HIS A 62 15.94 0.57 17.00
C HIS A 62 15.58 -0.69 17.80
N LEU A 63 14.31 -1.11 17.75
CA LEU A 63 13.82 -2.27 18.50
C LEU A 63 13.59 -3.48 17.60
N VAL A 64 13.12 -3.24 16.37
CA VAL A 64 12.45 -4.27 15.57
C VAL A 64 12.96 -4.36 14.12
N GLY A 65 13.81 -3.42 13.68
CA GLY A 65 14.23 -3.31 12.28
C GLY A 65 13.06 -2.95 11.36
N GLY A 66 13.15 -3.28 10.07
CA GLY A 66 12.08 -3.04 9.09
C GLY A 66 12.37 -1.95 8.05
N LEU A 67 13.50 -1.24 8.19
CA LEU A 67 13.95 -0.26 7.19
C LEU A 67 14.31 -0.94 5.85
N ASP A 68 14.78 -2.19 5.85
CA ASP A 68 15.03 -2.91 4.60
C ASP A 68 13.76 -3.05 3.72
N ALA A 69 12.60 -3.21 4.36
CA ALA A 69 11.33 -3.28 3.64
C ALA A 69 10.94 -1.92 3.05
N LEU A 70 11.29 -0.83 3.75
CA LEU A 70 11.14 0.54 3.27
C LEU A 70 12.02 0.79 2.04
N ASP A 71 13.29 0.39 2.10
CA ASP A 71 14.25 0.54 1.00
C ASP A 71 13.78 -0.21 -0.24
N TRP A 72 13.25 -1.44 -0.07
CA TRP A 72 12.64 -2.16 -1.20
C TRP A 72 11.45 -1.42 -1.80
N LEU A 73 10.64 -0.71 -1.01
CA LEU A 73 9.52 0.08 -1.54
C LEU A 73 10.02 1.26 -2.38
N PHE A 74 11.06 1.96 -1.92
CA PHE A 74 11.70 3.01 -2.71
C PHE A 74 12.31 2.46 -4.00
N VAL A 75 12.98 1.31 -3.95
CA VAL A 75 13.51 0.66 -5.16
C VAL A 75 12.40 0.33 -6.16
N HIS A 76 11.26 -0.22 -5.69
CA HIS A 76 10.12 -0.51 -6.58
C HIS A 76 9.51 0.77 -7.17
N GLN A 77 9.47 1.84 -6.39
CA GLN A 77 8.98 3.15 -6.82
C GLN A 77 9.90 3.78 -7.87
N GLU A 78 11.21 3.84 -7.61
CA GLU A 78 12.23 4.41 -8.51
C GLU A 78 12.27 3.69 -9.85
N ARG A 79 12.15 2.35 -9.83
CA ARG A 79 12.15 1.53 -11.04
C ARG A 79 10.79 1.47 -11.74
N GLN A 80 9.75 2.04 -11.13
CA GLN A 80 8.38 1.99 -11.61
C GLN A 80 7.92 0.56 -11.93
N GLU A 81 8.40 -0.40 -11.15
CA GLU A 81 8.16 -1.82 -11.39
C GLU A 81 6.73 -2.20 -10.98
N ALA A 82 6.04 -2.93 -11.86
CA ALA A 82 4.74 -3.51 -11.56
C ALA A 82 4.93 -4.77 -10.70
N VAL A 83 4.54 -4.70 -9.43
CA VAL A 83 4.75 -5.76 -8.44
C VAL A 83 3.45 -6.40 -7.98
N ASN A 84 3.51 -7.64 -7.54
CA ASN A 84 2.32 -8.30 -6.98
C ASN A 84 2.07 -7.86 -5.54
N PHE A 85 0.83 -7.50 -5.24
CA PHE A 85 0.37 -7.33 -3.88
C PHE A 85 -0.25 -8.63 -3.36
N LEU A 86 0.41 -9.23 -2.37
CA LEU A 86 -0.06 -10.41 -1.67
C LEU A 86 -0.47 -10.03 -0.25
N ARG A 87 -1.61 -10.55 0.22
CA ARG A 87 -2.06 -10.37 1.60
C ARG A 87 -2.34 -11.72 2.23
N LEU A 88 -1.96 -11.87 3.50
CA LEU A 88 -2.28 -13.07 4.27
C LEU A 88 -3.81 -13.17 4.47
N GLY A 89 -4.41 -14.25 4.00
CA GLY A 89 -5.82 -14.54 4.19
C GLY A 89 -6.12 -15.26 5.50
N THR A 90 -7.41 -15.45 5.80
CA THR A 90 -7.91 -16.16 7.00
C THR A 90 -7.41 -17.60 7.09
N ASN A 91 -7.14 -18.24 5.95
CA ASN A 91 -6.66 -19.63 5.88
C ASN A 91 -5.12 -19.75 5.94
N TYR A 92 -4.40 -18.71 6.38
CA TYR A 92 -2.93 -18.63 6.36
C TYR A 92 -2.29 -18.76 4.97
N MET A 93 -3.09 -18.82 3.91
CA MET A 93 -2.65 -18.77 2.53
C MET A 93 -2.56 -17.32 2.09
N ALA A 94 -1.47 -16.95 1.42
CA ALA A 94 -1.34 -15.63 0.80
C ALA A 94 -2.29 -15.53 -0.41
N ARG A 95 -3.22 -14.59 -0.36
CA ARG A 95 -4.10 -14.25 -1.48
C ARG A 95 -3.45 -13.14 -2.30
N ARG A 96 -3.31 -13.37 -3.61
CA ARG A 96 -2.96 -12.31 -4.56
C ARG A 96 -4.15 -11.39 -4.73
N ILE A 97 -3.98 -10.11 -4.40
CA ILE A 97 -5.01 -9.09 -4.58
C ILE A 97 -4.96 -8.52 -6.00
N GLY A 98 -3.76 -8.31 -6.53
CA GLY A 98 -3.55 -7.82 -7.88
C GLY A 98 -2.11 -7.42 -8.15
N THR A 99 -1.86 -6.93 -9.36
CA THR A 99 -0.62 -6.24 -9.71
C THR A 99 -0.77 -4.77 -9.34
N VAL A 100 0.23 -4.20 -8.67
CA VAL A 100 0.23 -2.81 -8.19
C VAL A 100 1.54 -2.12 -8.57
N GLY A 101 1.49 -0.81 -8.76
CA GLY A 101 2.65 0.06 -8.81
C GLY A 101 2.70 0.90 -7.54
N VAL A 102 3.91 1.15 -7.02
CA VAL A 102 4.11 2.07 -5.89
C VAL A 102 4.09 3.50 -6.43
N ARG A 103 3.06 4.28 -6.09
CA ARG A 103 2.96 5.68 -6.54
C ARG A 103 3.66 6.60 -5.58
N PHE A 104 3.38 6.45 -4.29
CA PHE A 104 3.88 7.34 -3.27
C PHE A 104 4.27 6.54 -2.02
N VAL A 105 5.39 6.95 -1.43
CA VAL A 105 5.88 6.47 -0.14
C VAL A 105 6.23 7.71 0.68
N GLY A 106 5.44 7.98 1.71
CA GLY A 106 5.69 9.03 2.69
C GLY A 106 6.30 8.41 3.93
N VAL A 107 7.33 9.05 4.48
CA VAL A 107 8.02 8.59 5.69
C VAL A 107 8.09 9.76 6.67
N GLU A 108 7.57 9.54 7.86
CA GLU A 108 7.63 10.49 8.96
C GLU A 108 8.40 9.86 10.13
N GLU A 109 9.52 10.49 10.48
CA GLU A 109 10.32 10.06 11.62
C GLU A 109 10.00 10.91 12.85
N THR A 110 9.64 10.25 13.95
CA THR A 110 9.37 10.91 15.23
C THR A 110 10.35 10.43 16.29
N LYS A 111 10.64 11.32 17.27
CA LYS A 111 11.52 11.05 18.41
C LYS A 111 12.91 10.59 17.96
N LEU A 112 13.62 11.48 17.28
CA LEU A 112 14.98 11.23 16.78
C LEU A 112 15.93 10.77 17.89
N HIS A 113 16.76 9.80 17.59
CA HIS A 113 17.80 9.31 18.50
C HIS A 113 18.94 10.35 18.59
N PRO A 114 19.37 10.77 19.79
CA PRO A 114 20.40 11.82 19.93
C PRO A 114 21.77 11.49 19.36
N LEU A 115 22.10 10.20 19.20
CA LEU A 115 23.39 9.74 18.70
C LEU A 115 23.37 9.47 17.20
N ASP A 116 22.32 8.81 16.71
CA ASP A 116 22.28 8.28 15.33
C ASP A 116 21.43 9.15 14.39
N GLY A 117 20.70 10.12 14.94
CA GLY A 117 19.83 11.03 14.17
C GLY A 117 18.59 10.38 13.56
N ARG A 118 18.38 9.06 13.73
CA ARG A 118 17.22 8.31 13.20
C ARG A 118 16.03 8.35 14.15
N GLY A 119 14.81 8.39 13.61
CA GLY A 119 13.57 8.25 14.37
C GLY A 119 13.51 6.97 15.20
N ARG A 120 13.09 7.08 16.46
CA ARG A 120 12.72 5.91 17.27
C ARG A 120 11.40 5.30 16.81
N ILE A 121 10.54 6.12 16.23
CA ILE A 121 9.28 5.72 15.61
C ILE A 121 9.31 6.25 14.19
N VAL A 122 8.98 5.39 13.24
CA VAL A 122 8.88 5.74 11.83
C VAL A 122 7.50 5.34 11.36
N GLU A 123 6.72 6.33 10.93
CA GLU A 123 5.42 6.15 10.31
C GLU A 123 5.57 6.21 8.80
N VAL A 124 4.91 5.30 8.11
CA VAL A 124 5.05 5.13 6.67
C VAL A 124 3.66 5.08 6.06
N GLU A 125 3.43 5.96 5.09
CA GLU A 125 2.24 5.96 4.26
C GLU A 125 2.61 5.49 2.85
N ILE A 126 2.01 4.39 2.42
CA ILE A 126 2.28 3.76 1.13
C ILE A 126 1.00 3.85 0.31
N ASP A 127 1.11 4.39 -0.88
CA ASP A 127 0.02 4.54 -1.82
C ASP A 127 0.31 3.74 -3.08
N LEU A 128 -0.53 2.73 -3.30
CA LEU A 128 -0.39 1.76 -4.36
C LEU A 128 -1.50 1.96 -5.39
N VAL A 129 -1.14 1.94 -6.66
CA VAL A 129 -2.08 2.00 -7.77
C VAL A 129 -2.23 0.61 -8.37
N VAL A 130 -3.46 0.13 -8.50
CA VAL A 130 -3.69 -1.19 -9.10
C VAL A 130 -3.51 -1.08 -10.61
N LEU A 131 -2.54 -1.82 -11.15
CA LEU A 131 -2.20 -1.84 -12.56
C LEU A 131 -2.87 -3.03 -13.25
N GLY A 132 -3.70 -2.74 -14.26
CA GLY A 132 -4.24 -3.75 -15.17
C GLY A 132 -5.07 -4.85 -14.47
N GLY A 133 -6.35 -4.58 -14.22
CA GLY A 133 -7.28 -5.64 -13.83
C GLY A 133 -8.67 -5.14 -13.43
N ARG A 134 -9.67 -5.46 -14.24
CA ARG A 134 -10.99 -5.82 -13.69
C ARG A 134 -10.73 -6.90 -12.65
N ALA A 135 -11.02 -6.63 -11.39
CA ALA A 135 -11.10 -7.69 -10.39
C ALA A 135 -12.08 -8.74 -10.93
N ARG A 136 -11.59 -9.93 -11.24
CA ARG A 136 -12.44 -11.12 -11.35
C ARG A 136 -12.61 -11.70 -9.95
#